data_AF-A0A562SVP2-F1
#
_entry.id   AF-A0A562SVP2-F1
#
_cell.length_a   1.000
_cell.length_b   1.000
_cell.length_c   1.000
_cell.angle_alpha   90.00
_cell.angle_beta   90.00
_cell.angle_gamma   90.00
#
_symmetry.space_group_name_H-M   'P 1'
#
loop_
_entity.id
_entity.type
_entity.pdbx_description
1 polymer ?
#
loop_
_entity_poly.entity_id
_entity_poly.type
_entity_poly.pdbx_seq_one_letter_code
_entity_poly.pdbx_strand_id
1 'polypeptide(L)'
;MKAAMKACAATAMLAATVSYAFADTQQQMVQANYLASDADGNGVLSFAEFKSLIDLNAQDGIGRFGLIKRTNRYALAFERLDTDGNAVVSPAELKAAAERQ
;
A
#
# COMPACT_ATOMS: atom_id res chain seq x y z
N MET A 1 44.57 30.07 2.73
CA MET A 1 43.59 30.78 1.88
C MET A 1 43.41 29.97 0.60
N LYS A 2 42.20 29.41 0.41
CA LYS A 2 41.48 29.06 -0.84
C LYS A 2 42.33 28.59 -2.04
N ALA A 3 42.32 27.31 -2.39
CA ALA A 3 41.31 26.61 -3.20
C ALA A 3 41.48 26.83 -4.71
N ALA A 4 41.66 25.72 -5.46
CA ALA A 4 40.86 25.33 -6.63
C ALA A 4 41.64 24.31 -7.47
N MET A 5 41.24 23.03 -7.42
CA MET A 5 41.68 22.01 -8.37
C MET A 5 40.45 21.31 -8.94
N LYS A 6 40.10 21.74 -10.16
CA LYS A 6 39.72 20.94 -11.33
C LYS A 6 38.53 19.97 -11.23
N ALA A 7 37.46 20.40 -11.91
CA ALA A 7 36.69 19.69 -12.93
C ALA A 7 36.56 18.14 -12.83
N CYS A 8 35.33 17.67 -12.72
CA CYS A 8 34.92 16.43 -13.39
C CYS A 8 33.54 16.64 -14.00
N ALA A 9 33.49 16.53 -15.33
CA ALA A 9 32.28 16.48 -16.11
C ALA A 9 31.60 15.11 -15.92
N ALA A 10 30.31 15.10 -15.65
CA ALA A 10 29.45 13.94 -15.88
C ALA A 10 28.02 14.40 -16.15
N THR A 11 27.83 15.09 -17.28
CA THR A 11 26.55 15.13 -17.97
C THR A 11 26.21 13.72 -18.47
N ALA A 12 25.39 12.98 -17.71
CA ALA A 12 24.44 11.97 -18.18
C ALA A 12 23.91 11.13 -16.99
N MET A 13 22.97 11.66 -16.22
CA MET A 13 22.03 10.83 -15.45
C MET A 13 20.64 11.44 -15.57
N LEU A 14 20.02 11.28 -16.74
CA LEU A 14 18.63 11.67 -16.98
C LEU A 14 17.83 10.45 -17.43
N ALA A 15 17.60 9.47 -16.55
CA ALA A 15 16.65 8.37 -16.83
C ALA A 15 16.17 7.53 -15.61
N ALA A 16 16.37 7.92 -14.34
CA ALA A 16 16.07 6.99 -13.23
C ALA A 16 15.37 7.55 -11.97
N THR A 17 15.11 8.86 -11.86
CA THR A 17 14.61 9.44 -10.60
C THR A 17 13.10 9.49 -10.43
N VAL A 18 12.32 9.11 -11.44
CA VAL A 18 10.84 9.21 -11.36
C VAL A 18 10.22 8.00 -10.66
N SER A 19 10.85 6.83 -10.68
CA SER A 19 10.21 5.57 -10.28
C SER A 19 10.07 5.32 -8.76
N TYR A 20 10.91 5.95 -7.92
CA TYR A 20 10.85 5.74 -6.46
C TYR A 20 9.74 6.58 -5.79
N ALA A 21 9.47 7.79 -6.28
CA ALA A 21 8.51 8.70 -5.66
C ALA A 21 7.05 8.19 -5.74
N PHE A 22 6.69 7.43 -6.78
CA PHE A 22 5.31 6.91 -6.94
C PHE A 22 5.02 5.65 -6.12
N ALA A 23 6.05 4.88 -5.74
CA ALA A 23 5.88 3.73 -4.88
C ALA A 23 5.67 4.19 -3.43
N ASP A 24 6.46 5.16 -2.98
CA ASP A 24 6.33 5.75 -1.65
C ASP A 24 4.95 6.41 -1.45
N THR A 25 4.42 7.12 -2.46
CA THR A 25 3.10 7.77 -2.35
C THR A 25 1.96 6.76 -2.26
N GLN A 26 1.98 5.67 -3.03
CA GLN A 26 0.92 4.66 -2.93
C GLN A 26 0.94 3.93 -1.59
N GLN A 27 2.11 3.62 -1.04
CA GLN A 27 2.22 3.00 0.29
C GLN A 27 1.67 3.94 1.38
N GLN A 28 1.98 5.24 1.30
CA GLN A 28 1.42 6.25 2.20
C GLN A 28 -0.11 6.35 2.10
N MET A 29 -0.67 6.28 0.89
CA MET A 29 -2.12 6.30 0.68
C MET A 29 -2.79 5.04 1.23
N VAL A 30 -2.21 3.86 1.02
CA VAL A 30 -2.73 2.61 1.63
C VAL A 30 -2.73 2.72 3.15
N GLN A 31 -1.66 3.25 3.74
CA GLN A 31 -1.58 3.46 5.18
C GLN A 31 -2.63 4.46 5.68
N ALA A 32 -2.83 5.58 4.96
CA ALA A 32 -3.86 6.55 5.30
C ALA A 32 -5.27 5.93 5.23
N ASN A 33 -5.54 5.15 4.17
CA ASN A 33 -6.80 4.45 3.99
C ASN A 33 -7.01 3.34 5.02
N TYR A 34 -5.94 2.68 5.47
CA TYR A 34 -5.99 1.73 6.58
C TYR A 34 -6.48 2.40 7.85
N LEU A 35 -5.81 3.49 8.25
CA LEU A 35 -6.19 4.26 9.45
C LEU A 35 -7.59 4.86 9.35
N ALA A 36 -8.01 5.26 8.15
CA ALA A 36 -9.37 5.75 7.93
C ALA A 36 -10.45 4.65 7.97
N SER A 37 -10.05 3.39 7.74
CA SER A 37 -10.96 2.25 7.74
C SER A 37 -11.07 1.56 9.09
N ASP A 38 -10.02 1.59 9.91
CA ASP A 38 -9.98 1.14 11.30
C ASP A 38 -10.79 2.11 12.18
N ALA A 39 -12.10 1.90 12.23
CA ALA A 39 -13.04 2.86 12.81
C ALA A 39 -13.08 2.77 14.34
N ASP A 40 -12.83 1.59 14.88
CA ASP A 40 -12.75 1.37 16.32
C ASP A 40 -11.33 1.61 16.90
N GLY A 41 -10.32 1.73 16.03
CA GLY A 41 -8.95 2.07 16.40
C GLY A 41 -8.20 0.92 17.09
N ASN A 42 -8.64 -0.31 16.89
CA ASN A 42 -8.05 -1.49 17.52
C ASN A 42 -6.77 -1.98 16.79
N GLY A 43 -6.44 -1.37 15.64
CA GLY A 43 -5.24 -1.68 14.86
C GLY A 43 -5.37 -2.90 13.95
N VAL A 44 -6.53 -3.55 13.88
CA VAL A 44 -6.89 -4.64 12.97
C VAL A 44 -8.13 -4.25 12.17
N LEU A 45 -8.45 -4.99 11.11
CA LEU A 45 -9.64 -4.71 10.29
C LEU A 45 -10.65 -5.84 10.42
N SER A 46 -11.81 -5.54 10.99
CA SER A 46 -12.98 -6.41 10.82
C SER A 46 -13.38 -6.51 9.34
N PHE A 47 -14.26 -7.45 9.00
CA PHE A 47 -14.74 -7.58 7.63
C PHE A 47 -15.36 -6.28 7.07
N ALA A 48 -16.10 -5.53 7.89
CA ALA A 48 -16.72 -4.27 7.50
C ALA A 48 -15.68 -3.18 7.21
N GLU A 49 -14.67 -3.07 8.06
CA GLU A 49 -13.57 -2.11 7.93
C GLU A 49 -12.65 -2.48 6.76
N PHE A 50 -12.37 -3.76 6.58
CA PHE A 50 -11.67 -4.26 5.41
C PHE A 50 -12.39 -3.89 4.11
N LYS A 51 -13.73 -4.03 4.06
CA LYS A 51 -14.50 -3.58 2.89
C LYS A 51 -14.30 -2.08 2.62
N SER A 52 -14.30 -1.25 3.67
CA SER A 52 -14.02 0.19 3.56
C SER A 52 -12.61 0.44 3.00
N LEU A 53 -11.59 -0.30 3.47
CA LEU A 53 -10.23 -0.21 2.94
C LEU A 53 -10.18 -0.51 1.44
N ILE A 54 -10.82 -1.60 1.01
CA ILE A 54 -10.90 -1.95 -0.41
C ILE A 54 -11.59 -0.84 -1.20
N ASP A 55 -12.66 -0.25 -0.67
CA ASP A 55 -13.43 0.78 -1.35
C ASP A 55 -12.65 2.11 -1.47
N LEU A 56 -11.88 2.50 -0.44
CA LEU A 56 -11.00 3.67 -0.47
C LEU A 56 -9.83 3.46 -1.43
N ASN A 57 -9.11 2.34 -1.31
CA ASN A 57 -7.99 2.04 -2.21
C ASN A 57 -8.43 1.87 -3.67
N ALA A 58 -9.66 1.38 -3.92
CA ALA A 58 -10.24 1.33 -5.25
C ALA A 58 -10.55 2.72 -5.82
N GLN A 59 -10.98 3.67 -4.99
CA GLN A 59 -11.22 5.06 -5.39
C GLN A 59 -9.91 5.75 -5.75
N ASP A 60 -8.85 5.47 -4.99
CA ASP A 60 -7.51 6.00 -5.22
C ASP A 60 -6.74 5.29 -6.35
N GLY A 61 -7.34 4.29 -6.99
CA GLY A 61 -6.73 3.56 -8.11
C GLY A 61 -5.53 2.70 -7.71
N ILE A 62 -5.43 2.32 -6.44
CA ILE A 62 -4.28 1.59 -5.89
C ILE A 62 -4.40 0.10 -6.23
N GLY A 63 -3.32 -0.45 -6.79
CA GLY A 63 -3.14 -1.89 -6.98
C GLY A 63 -4.34 -2.61 -7.63
N ARG A 64 -4.74 -3.76 -7.05
CA ARG A 64 -5.85 -4.59 -7.55
C ARG A 64 -7.15 -4.42 -6.76
N PHE A 65 -7.22 -3.43 -5.87
CA PHE A 65 -8.38 -3.21 -5.00
C PHE A 65 -9.65 -2.89 -5.81
N GLY A 66 -9.52 -2.13 -6.89
CA GLY A 66 -10.62 -1.88 -7.83
C GLY A 66 -11.19 -3.15 -8.48
N LEU A 67 -10.36 -4.17 -8.73
CA LEU A 67 -10.83 -5.45 -9.27
C LEU A 67 -11.65 -6.21 -8.22
N ILE A 68 -11.22 -6.21 -6.96
CA ILE A 68 -11.94 -6.87 -5.85
C ILE A 68 -13.33 -6.25 -5.70
N LYS A 69 -13.40 -4.91 -5.68
CA LYS A 69 -14.67 -4.15 -5.66
C LYS A 69 -15.56 -4.48 -6.85
N ARG A 70 -15.04 -4.38 -8.08
CA ARG A 70 -15.81 -4.63 -9.31
C ARG A 70 -16.33 -6.07 -9.42
N THR A 71 -15.61 -7.03 -8.87
CA THR A 71 -15.98 -8.45 -8.89
C THR A 71 -16.74 -8.90 -7.64
N ASN A 72 -17.02 -7.98 -6.71
CA ASN A 72 -17.66 -8.26 -5.43
C ASN A 72 -16.96 -9.39 -4.63
N ARG A 73 -15.63 -9.47 -4.71
CA ARG A 73 -14.82 -10.55 -4.10
C ARG A 73 -14.26 -10.19 -2.71
N TYR A 74 -14.97 -9.36 -1.96
CA TYR A 74 -14.52 -8.91 -0.64
C TYR A 74 -14.30 -10.08 0.33
N ALA A 75 -15.28 -10.98 0.46
CA ALA A 75 -15.18 -12.16 1.32
C ALA A 75 -13.98 -13.05 0.94
N LEU A 76 -13.84 -13.36 -0.35
CA LEU A 76 -12.72 -14.17 -0.83
C LEU A 76 -11.35 -13.50 -0.60
N ALA A 77 -11.27 -12.17 -0.68
CA ALA A 77 -10.04 -11.44 -0.38
C ALA A 77 -9.75 -11.44 1.12
N PHE A 78 -10.78 -11.27 1.94
CA PHE A 78 -10.69 -11.32 3.40
C PHE A 78 -10.24 -12.70 3.89
N GLU A 79 -10.91 -13.76 3.46
CA GLU A 79 -10.58 -15.17 3.81
C GLU A 79 -9.16 -15.59 3.41
N ARG A 80 -8.58 -14.94 2.38
CA ARG A 80 -7.19 -15.21 1.99
C ARG A 80 -6.16 -14.48 2.87
N LEU A 81 -6.57 -13.41 3.53
CA LEU A 81 -5.73 -12.60 4.38
C LEU A 81 -5.80 -13.09 5.83
N ASP A 82 -7.00 -13.35 6.33
CA ASP A 82 -7.27 -13.94 7.65
C ASP A 82 -6.79 -15.40 7.65
N THR A 83 -5.51 -15.58 7.98
CA THR A 83 -4.86 -16.90 7.91
C THR A 83 -4.92 -17.65 9.23
N ASP A 84 -5.09 -16.93 10.33
CA ASP A 84 -5.26 -17.53 11.66
C ASP A 84 -6.73 -17.82 11.99
N GLY A 85 -7.68 -17.31 11.19
CA GLY A 85 -9.11 -17.59 11.30
C GLY A 85 -9.79 -16.82 12.43
N ASN A 86 -9.22 -15.69 12.83
CA ASN A 86 -9.72 -14.88 13.95
C ASN A 86 -10.83 -13.88 13.53
N ALA A 87 -11.24 -13.89 12.26
CA ALA A 87 -12.26 -13.03 11.67
C ALA A 87 -11.90 -11.52 11.68
N VAL A 88 -10.60 -11.20 11.78
CA VAL A 88 -10.03 -9.88 11.55
C VAL A 88 -8.81 -10.00 10.64
N VAL A 89 -8.40 -8.90 10.02
CA VAL A 89 -7.16 -8.85 9.24
C VAL A 89 -6.19 -7.92 9.93
N SER A 90 -5.06 -8.48 10.35
CA SER A 90 -3.99 -7.73 11.00
C SER A 90 -3.02 -7.10 9.99
N PRO A 91 -2.25 -6.07 10.39
CA PRO A 91 -1.16 -5.53 9.58
C PRO A 91 -0.12 -6.58 9.19
N ALA A 92 0.12 -7.56 10.07
CA ALA A 92 1.05 -8.65 9.83
C ALA A 92 0.55 -9.55 8.68
N GLU A 93 -0.74 -9.85 8.64
CA GLU A 93 -1.35 -10.65 7.57
C GLU A 93 -1.39 -9.92 6.24
N LEU A 94 -1.67 -8.61 6.24
CA LEU A 94 -1.57 -7.79 5.03
C LEU A 94 -0.14 -7.77 4.47
N LYS A 95 0.86 -7.60 5.35
CA LYS A 95 2.27 -7.63 4.95
C LYS A 95 2.66 -9.00 4.40
N ALA A 96 2.30 -10.07 5.11
CA ALA A 96 2.57 -11.44 4.65
C ALA A 96 1.92 -11.72 3.29
N ALA A 97 0.72 -11.18 3.02
CA ALA A 97 0.06 -11.33 1.73
C ALA A 97 0.71 -10.51 0.61
N ALA A 98 1.28 -9.33 0.91
CA ALA A 98 2.06 -8.54 -0.04
C ALA A 98 3.37 -9.23 -0.42
N GLU A 99 4.01 -9.93 0.52
CA GLU A 99 5.25 -10.69 0.28
C GLU A 99 5.02 -12.00 -0.50
N ARG A 100 3.78 -12.51 -0.56
CA ARG A 100 3.41 -13.74 -1.30
C ARG A 100 3.12 -13.51 -2.79
N GLN A 101 3.08 -12.27 -3.27
CA GLN A 101 2.77 -11.90 -4.65
C GLN A 101 4.03 -11.65 -5.49
#